data_AF-W0DZA4-F1
#
_entry.id   AF-W0DZA4-F1
#
_cell.length_a   1.000
_cell.length_b   1.000
_cell.length_c   1.000
_cell.angle_alpha   90.00
_cell.angle_beta   90.00
_cell.angle_gamma   90.00
#
_symmetry.space_group_name_H-M   'P 1'
#
loop_
_entity.id
_entity.type
_entity.pdbx_description
1 polymer ?
#
loop_
_entity_poly.entity_id
_entity_poly.type
_entity_poly.pdbx_seq_one_letter_code
_entity_poly.pdbx_strand_id
1 'polypeptide(L)'
;MLLFLVLFIGLPLIEIYLLIEVGSEIGALSTIMLSILTAVIGTWLVRHQGFGVLLRVRELSDRGEVPALEMMDGALLLVAGLFLLLPGFLTDVVGFLLLVPPLRRVLVLRYVRGISVTTVQGQDPFRSPDEPRVIEGDYRRED
;
A
#
# COMPACT_ATOMS: atom_id res chain seq x y z
N MET A 1 20.98 -3.19 -2.50
CA MET A 1 21.34 -4.34 -1.64
C MET A 1 21.79 -3.89 -0.24
N LEU A 2 22.77 -3.00 -0.12
CA LEU A 2 23.23 -2.49 1.18
C LEU A 2 22.12 -1.84 2.02
N LEU A 3 21.30 -0.96 1.42
CA LEU A 3 20.17 -0.31 2.12
C LEU A 3 19.20 -1.31 2.74
N PHE A 4 18.83 -2.37 2.00
CA PHE A 4 17.95 -3.42 2.51
C PHE A 4 18.58 -4.14 3.70
N LEU A 5 19.87 -4.44 3.64
CA LEU A 5 20.60 -5.09 4.74
C LEU A 5 20.66 -4.19 5.97
N VAL A 6 20.91 -2.89 5.79
CA VAL A 6 20.91 -1.91 6.88
C VAL A 6 19.53 -1.80 7.52
N LEU A 7 18.45 -1.76 6.73
CA LEU A 7 17.10 -1.69 7.27
C LEU A 7 16.72 -3.00 7.98
N PHE A 8 17.00 -4.16 7.36
CA PHE A 8 16.63 -5.46 7.90
C PHE A 8 17.35 -5.81 9.20
N ILE A 9 18.61 -5.40 9.36
CA ILE A 9 19.37 -5.63 10.59
C ILE A 9 19.20 -4.47 11.57
N GLY A 10 19.28 -3.23 11.09
CA GLY A 10 19.23 -2.04 11.92
C GLY A 10 17.88 -1.84 12.60
N LEU A 11 16.78 -2.15 11.92
CA LEU A 11 15.44 -1.96 12.48
C LEU A 11 15.20 -2.87 13.70
N PRO A 12 15.42 -4.21 13.65
CA PRO A 12 15.36 -5.06 14.84
C PRO A 12 16.34 -4.68 15.96
N LEU A 13 17.56 -4.22 15.61
CA LEU A 13 18.53 -3.80 16.62
C LEU A 13 18.04 -2.56 17.38
N ILE A 14 17.46 -1.58 16.67
CA ILE A 14 16.87 -0.39 17.29
C ILE A 14 15.69 -0.80 18.17
N GLU A 15 14.84 -1.73 17.74
CA GLU A 15 13.72 -2.21 18.56
C GLU A 15 14.18 -2.88 19.85
N ILE A 16 15.18 -3.76 19.78
CA ILE A 16 15.73 -4.43 20.96
C ILE A 16 16.30 -3.38 21.93
N TYR A 17 17.02 -2.37 21.41
CA TYR A 17 17.52 -1.28 22.23
C TYR A 17 16.39 -0.52 22.93
N LEU A 18 15.34 -0.12 22.20
CA LEU A 18 14.19 0.60 22.77
C LEU A 18 13.41 -0.24 23.79
N LEU A 19 13.23 -1.54 23.53
CA LEU A 19 12.56 -2.45 24.46
C LEU A 19 13.34 -2.61 25.77
N ILE A 20 14.67 -2.65 25.71
CA ILE A 20 15.53 -2.71 26.90
C ILE A 20 15.47 -1.38 27.66
N GLU A 21 15.59 -0.25 26.96
CA GLU A 21 15.56 1.09 27.57
C GLU A 21 14.24 1.32 28.31
N VAL A 22 13.11 1.14 27.63
CA VAL A 22 11.78 1.28 28.25
C VAL A 22 11.57 0.21 29.32
N GLY A 23 12.02 -1.02 29.08
CA GLY A 23 11.98 -2.12 30.04
C GLY A 23 12.73 -1.81 31.33
N SER A 24 13.81 -1.03 31.28
CA SER A 24 14.56 -0.60 32.47
C SER A 24 13.86 0.51 33.26
N GLU A 25 13.07 1.35 32.60
CA GLU A 25 12.34 2.47 33.23
C GLU A 25 11.02 2.02 33.89
N ILE A 26 10.20 1.23 33.19
CA ILE A 26 8.85 0.83 33.64
C ILE A 26 8.71 -0.65 34.01
N GLY A 27 9.78 -1.43 33.83
CA GLY A 27 9.81 -2.88 34.05
C GLY A 27 9.49 -3.69 32.78
N ALA A 28 10.11 -4.87 32.69
CA ALA A 28 9.97 -5.76 31.55
C ALA A 28 8.52 -6.24 31.34
N LEU A 29 7.81 -6.59 32.42
CA LEU A 29 6.44 -7.09 32.33
C LEU A 29 5.47 -6.02 31.81
N SER A 30 5.61 -4.78 32.29
CA SER A 30 4.83 -3.62 31.81
C SER A 30 5.09 -3.37 30.32
N THR A 31 6.35 -3.45 29.89
CA THR A 31 6.76 -3.26 28.49
C THR A 31 6.16 -4.32 27.57
N ILE A 32 6.20 -5.60 27.99
CA ILE A 32 5.57 -6.70 27.25
C ILE A 32 4.06 -6.51 27.16
N MET A 33 3.41 -6.14 28.26
CA MET A 33 1.95 -5.88 28.26
C MET A 33 1.58 -4.73 27.33
N LEU A 34 2.37 -3.67 27.31
CA LEU A 34 2.15 -2.53 26.42
C LEU A 34 2.32 -2.93 24.95
N SER A 35 3.34 -3.72 24.62
CA SER A 35 3.54 -4.25 23.27
C SER A 35 2.42 -5.21 22.83
N ILE A 36 1.90 -6.04 23.74
CA ILE A 36 0.74 -6.87 23.44
C ILE A 36 -0.50 -6.00 23.21
N LEU A 37 -0.68 -4.96 24.03
CA LEU A 37 -1.81 -4.04 23.90
C LEU A 37 -1.79 -3.31 22.55
N THR A 38 -0.63 -2.81 22.11
CA THR A 38 -0.48 -2.16 20.80
C THR A 38 -0.76 -3.15 19.67
N ALA A 39 -0.23 -4.38 19.74
CA ALA A 39 -0.51 -5.42 18.74
C ALA A 39 -2.01 -5.77 18.65
N VAL A 40 -2.70 -5.87 19.79
CA VAL A 40 -4.15 -6.15 19.85
C VAL A 40 -4.95 -4.99 19.24
N ILE A 41 -4.67 -3.75 19.66
CA ILE A 41 -5.35 -2.56 19.13
C ILE A 41 -5.11 -2.44 17.63
N GLY A 42 -3.86 -2.58 17.21
CA GLY A 42 -3.44 -2.51 15.82
C GLY A 42 -4.14 -3.57 14.97
N THR A 43 -4.12 -4.83 15.40
CA THR A 43 -4.78 -5.94 14.71
C THR A 43 -6.29 -5.73 14.62
N TRP A 44 -6.93 -5.28 15.70
CA TRP A 44 -8.37 -4.99 15.70
C TRP A 44 -8.71 -3.90 14.69
N LEU A 45 -7.91 -2.84 14.63
CA LEU A 45 -8.12 -1.70 13.74
C LEU A 45 -7.86 -2.08 12.28
N VAL A 46 -6.85 -2.91 11.99
CA VAL A 46 -6.61 -3.52 10.67
C VAL A 46 -7.81 -4.36 10.26
N ARG A 47 -8.34 -5.19 11.16
CA ARG A 47 -9.49 -6.06 10.87
C ARG A 47 -10.72 -5.23 10.52
N HIS A 48 -11.00 -4.18 11.30
CA HIS A 48 -12.14 -3.29 11.08
C HIS A 48 -12.03 -2.53 9.76
N GLN A 49 -10.88 -1.93 9.46
CA GLN A 49 -10.65 -1.19 8.21
C GLN A 49 -10.60 -2.14 6.99
N GLY A 50 -10.05 -3.34 7.16
CA GLY A 50 -9.86 -4.33 6.11
C GLY A 50 -11.18 -4.84 5.55
N PHE A 51 -12.19 -5.06 6.41
CA PHE A 51 -13.54 -5.40 5.95
C PHE A 51 -14.13 -4.33 5.03
N GLY A 52 -13.96 -3.06 5.36
CA GLY A 52 -14.45 -1.95 4.53
C GLY A 52 -13.75 -1.88 3.16
N VAL A 53 -12.44 -2.15 3.11
CA VAL A 53 -11.69 -2.22 1.84
C VAL A 53 -12.18 -3.40 1.00
N LEU A 54 -12.30 -4.59 1.60
CA LEU A 54 -12.77 -5.79 0.89
C LEU A 54 -14.17 -5.61 0.29
N LEU A 55 -15.08 -4.94 1.01
CA LEU A 55 -16.42 -4.67 0.51
C LEU A 55 -16.39 -3.78 -0.74
N ARG A 56 -15.59 -2.70 -0.71
CA ARG A 56 -15.42 -1.80 -1.88
C ARG A 56 -14.78 -2.50 -3.07
N VAL A 57 -13.75 -3.33 -2.82
CA VAL A 57 -13.10 -4.13 -3.88
C VAL A 57 -14.11 -5.06 -4.55
N ARG A 58 -14.98 -5.73 -3.77
CA ARG A 58 -16.04 -6.57 -4.31
C ARG A 58 -17.04 -5.77 -5.12
N GLU A 59 -17.54 -4.66 -4.57
CA GLU A 59 -18.53 -3.80 -5.24
C GLU A 59 -18.03 -3.27 -6.59
N LEU A 60 -16.77 -2.83 -6.67
CA LEU A 60 -16.16 -2.36 -7.91
C LEU A 60 -15.92 -3.51 -8.90
N SER A 61 -15.48 -4.68 -8.42
CA SER A 61 -15.29 -5.86 -9.28
C SER A 61 -16.61 -6.37 -9.86
N ASP A 62 -17.69 -6.35 -9.08
CA ASP A 62 -19.04 -6.74 -9.53
C ASP A 62 -19.58 -5.79 -10.60
N ARG A 63 -19.11 -4.52 -10.61
CA ARG A 63 -19.40 -3.53 -11.65
C ARG A 63 -18.50 -3.65 -12.89
N GLY A 64 -17.55 -4.58 -12.90
CA GLY A 64 -16.57 -4.74 -13.97
C GLY A 64 -15.46 -3.68 -13.97
N GLU A 65 -15.33 -2.89 -12.91
CA GLU A 65 -14.27 -1.89 -12.75
C GLU A 65 -13.06 -2.49 -12.02
N VAL A 66 -11.85 -2.04 -12.36
CA VAL A 66 -10.62 -2.50 -11.69
C VAL A 66 -10.35 -1.65 -10.44
N PRO A 67 -10.41 -2.21 -9.22
CA PRO A 67 -10.31 -1.46 -7.96
C PRO A 67 -8.86 -1.17 -7.55
N ALA A 68 -8.07 -0.56 -8.43
CA ALA A 68 -6.63 -0.38 -8.24
C ALA A 68 -6.28 0.40 -6.97
N LEU A 69 -7.05 1.46 -6.65
CA LEU A 69 -6.82 2.30 -5.48
C LEU A 69 -7.12 1.55 -4.18
N GLU A 70 -8.20 0.78 -4.16
CA GLU A 70 -8.63 -0.02 -3.01
C GLU A 70 -7.66 -1.18 -2.76
N MET A 71 -7.12 -1.79 -3.81
CA MET A 71 -6.07 -2.80 -3.69
C MET A 71 -4.79 -2.24 -3.07
N MET A 72 -4.37 -1.03 -3.47
CA MET A 72 -3.24 -0.34 -2.83
C MET A 72 -3.52 -0.01 -1.37
N ASP A 73 -4.72 0.49 -1.06
CA ASP A 73 -5.12 0.80 0.32
C ASP A 73 -5.12 -0.47 1.18
N GLY A 74 -5.62 -1.58 0.63
CA GLY A 74 -5.57 -2.91 1.27
C GLY A 74 -4.14 -3.41 1.48
N ALA A 75 -3.25 -3.26 0.50
CA ALA A 75 -1.85 -3.64 0.63
C ALA A 75 -1.12 -2.84 1.72
N LEU A 76 -1.32 -1.51 1.76
CA LEU A 76 -0.77 -0.66 2.82
C LEU A 76 -1.32 -1.05 4.20
N LEU A 77 -2.60 -1.39 4.29
CA LEU A 77 -3.21 -1.86 5.53
C LEU A 77 -2.60 -3.18 6.02
N LEU A 78 -2.29 -4.11 5.11
CA LEU A 78 -1.60 -5.36 5.44
C LEU A 78 -0.16 -5.12 5.92
N VAL A 79 0.59 -4.24 5.25
CA VAL A 79 1.95 -3.84 5.68
C VAL A 79 1.91 -3.22 7.07
N ALA A 80 0.93 -2.36 7.33
CA ALA A 80 0.75 -1.74 8.64
C ALA A 80 0.43 -2.77 9.73
N GLY A 81 -0.43 -3.75 9.41
CA GLY A 81 -0.72 -4.87 10.31
C GLY A 81 0.50 -5.74 10.59
N LEU A 82 1.37 -5.98 9.60
CA LEU A 82 2.61 -6.72 9.79
C LEU A 82 3.56 -5.97 10.74
N PHE A 83 3.66 -4.65 10.62
CA PHE A 83 4.50 -3.84 11.51
C PHE A 83 3.99 -3.82 12.95
N LEU A 84 2.68 -3.85 13.16
CA LEU A 84 2.06 -3.91 14.49
C LEU A 84 2.05 -5.30 15.13
N LEU A 85 2.21 -6.35 14.33
CA LEU A 85 2.28 -7.72 14.84
C LEU A 85 3.65 -8.00 15.45
N LEU A 86 4.70 -7.40 14.89
CA LEU A 86 6.05 -7.50 15.43
C LEU A 86 6.16 -6.61 16.67
N PRO A 87 6.51 -7.17 17.85
CA PRO A 87 6.64 -6.38 19.06
C PRO A 87 7.82 -5.40 18.91
N GLY A 88 7.51 -4.12 18.74
CA GLY A 88 8.50 -3.06 18.59
C GLY A 88 7.86 -1.69 18.73
N PHE A 89 8.49 -0.78 19.48
CA PHE A 89 7.95 0.55 19.70
C PHE A 89 7.99 1.41 18.44
N LEU A 90 9.08 1.33 17.67
CA LEU A 90 9.22 2.12 16.46
C LEU A 90 8.33 1.56 15.34
N THR A 91 8.29 0.23 15.16
CA THR A 91 7.37 -0.45 14.24
C THR A 91 5.92 -0.21 14.59
N ASP A 92 5.56 -0.17 15.88
CA ASP A 92 4.20 0.16 16.31
C ASP A 92 3.81 1.57 15.89
N VAL A 93 4.68 2.57 16.14
CA VAL A 93 4.43 3.95 15.73
C VAL A 93 4.25 4.05 14.22
N VAL A 94 5.13 3.43 13.43
CA VAL A 94 5.03 3.44 11.97
C VAL A 94 3.77 2.71 11.51
N GLY A 95 3.46 1.55 12.10
CA GLY A 95 2.26 0.78 11.80
C GLY A 95 0.99 1.57 12.07
N PHE A 96 0.87 2.19 13.25
CA PHE A 96 -0.27 3.07 13.58
C PHE A 96 -0.36 4.27 12.65
N LEU A 97 0.77 4.87 12.28
CA LEU A 97 0.81 5.98 11.33
C LEU A 97 0.26 5.57 9.96
N LEU A 98 0.58 4.36 9.49
CA LEU A 98 0.00 3.78 8.29
C LEU A 98 -1.48 3.38 8.47
N LEU A 99 -1.98 3.15 9.69
CA LEU A 99 -3.41 2.89 9.90
C LEU A 99 -4.27 4.15 9.76
N VAL A 100 -3.69 5.35 9.82
CA VAL A 100 -4.41 6.62 9.68
C VAL A 100 -4.88 6.80 8.22
N PRO A 101 -6.20 6.73 7.93
CA PRO A 101 -6.72 6.79 6.57
C PRO A 101 -6.31 8.03 5.74
N PRO A 102 -6.30 9.27 6.29
CA PRO A 102 -5.86 10.43 5.51
C PRO A 102 -4.38 10.33 5.12
N LEU A 103 -3.53 9.73 5.96
CA LEU A 103 -2.13 9.53 5.63
C LEU A 103 -1.94 8.52 4.50
N ARG A 104 -2.67 7.39 4.52
CA ARG A 104 -2.64 6.43 3.41
C ARG A 104 -3.09 7.04 2.11
N ARG A 105 -4.17 7.82 2.12
CA ARG A 105 -4.65 8.50 0.91
C ARG A 105 -3.60 9.45 0.35
N VAL A 106 -2.93 10.24 1.19
CA VAL A 106 -1.83 11.13 0.75
C VAL A 106 -0.68 10.33 0.13
N LEU A 107 -0.29 9.20 0.75
CA LEU A 107 0.76 8.33 0.22
C LEU A 107 0.39 7.75 -1.15
N VAL A 108 -0.84 7.23 -1.30
CA VAL A 108 -1.35 6.68 -2.56
C VAL A 108 -1.41 7.76 -3.63
N LEU A 109 -1.98 8.94 -3.32
CA LEU A 109 -2.07 10.08 -4.25
C LEU A 109 -0.67 10.56 -4.69
N ARG A 110 0.29 10.61 -3.77
CA ARG A 110 1.67 11.00 -4.08
C ARG A 110 2.37 9.97 -4.96
N TYR A 111 2.14 8.69 -4.70
CA TYR A 111 2.70 7.60 -5.51
C TYR A 111 2.11 7.59 -6.93
N VAL A 112 0.79 7.73 -7.06
CA VAL A 112 0.10 7.80 -8.36
C VAL A 112 0.49 9.06 -9.14
N ARG A 113 0.73 10.20 -8.48
CA ARG A 113 1.26 11.41 -9.17
C ARG A 113 2.70 11.27 -9.64
N GLY A 114 3.51 10.44 -8.98
CA GLY A 114 4.90 10.17 -9.38
C GLY A 114 5.01 9.19 -10.54
N ILE A 115 4.01 8.33 -10.70
CA ILE A 115 3.84 7.47 -11.87
C ILE A 115 2.96 8.24 -12.83
N SER A 116 3.54 9.10 -13.68
CA SER A 116 2.85 9.60 -14.87
C SER A 116 2.16 8.41 -15.50
N VAL A 117 0.84 8.36 -15.39
CA VAL A 117 0.02 7.32 -15.98
C VAL A 117 0.24 7.49 -17.48
N THR A 118 1.20 6.75 -18.02
CA THR A 118 1.13 6.32 -19.40
C THR A 118 -0.14 5.51 -19.41
N THR A 119 -1.25 6.18 -19.68
CA THR A 119 -2.51 5.57 -20.05
C THR A 119 -2.12 4.57 -21.12
N VAL A 120 -2.04 3.29 -20.75
CA VAL A 120 -2.06 2.22 -21.74
C VAL A 120 -3.47 2.37 -22.29
N GLN A 121 -3.56 3.16 -23.35
CA GLN A 121 -4.74 3.38 -24.14
C GLN A 121 -5.16 1.98 -24.56
N GLY A 122 -6.13 1.45 -23.81
CA GLY A 122 -6.72 0.15 -24.08
C GLY A 122 -7.18 0.21 -25.53
N GLN A 123 -6.46 -0.54 -26.35
CA GLN A 123 -6.77 -0.80 -27.73
C GLN A 123 -8.22 -1.30 -27.79
N ASP A 124 -9.13 -0.48 -28.33
CA ASP A 124 -10.56 -0.80 -28.44
C ASP A 124 -10.74 -2.20 -29.05
N PRO A 125 -11.28 -3.18 -28.31
CA PRO A 125 -11.56 -4.52 -28.85
C PRO A 125 -12.72 -4.51 -29.86
N PHE A 126 -13.37 -3.36 -30.06
CA PHE A 126 -14.55 -3.16 -30.88
C PHE A 126 -14.25 -2.36 -32.17
N ARG A 127 -13.13 -2.64 -32.84
CA ARG A 127 -12.97 -2.18 -34.22
C ARG A 127 -13.70 -3.15 -35.14
N SER A 128 -14.92 -2.78 -35.50
CA SER A 128 -15.70 -3.47 -36.55
C SER A 128 -14.84 -3.65 -37.81
N PRO A 129 -14.81 -4.83 -38.46
CA PRO A 129 -14.01 -5.11 -39.65
C PRO A 129 -14.32 -4.26 -40.90
N ASP A 130 -15.30 -3.36 -40.82
CA ASP A 130 -15.95 -2.72 -41.97
C ASP A 130 -15.53 -1.27 -42.19
N GLU A 131 -14.47 -0.80 -41.51
CA GLU A 131 -13.94 0.54 -41.77
C GLU A 131 -13.05 0.49 -43.02
N PRO A 132 -13.46 1.13 -44.13
CA PRO A 132 -12.69 1.08 -45.37
C PRO A 132 -11.31 1.67 -45.12
N ARG A 133 -10.29 0.86 -45.41
CA ARG A 133 -8.88 1.23 -45.30
C ARG A 133 -8.58 2.34 -46.32
N VAL A 134 -8.72 3.60 -45.89
CA VAL A 134 -8.32 4.76 -46.68
C VAL A 134 -6.80 4.76 -46.74
N ILE A 135 -6.26 4.39 -47.90
CA ILE A 135 -4.83 4.48 -48.18
C ILE A 135 -4.61 5.83 -48.85
N GLU A 136 -4.04 6.77 -48.09
CA GLU A 136 -3.66 8.09 -48.59
C GLU A 136 -2.38 7.92 -49.41
N GLY A 137 -2.48 8.11 -50.73
CA GLY A 137 -1.36 7.98 -51.66
C GLY A 137 -0.85 9.36 -52.07
N ASP A 138 0.41 9.66 -51.77
CA ASP A 138 1.07 10.85 -52.29
C ASP A 138 1.30 10.71 -53.80
N TYR A 139 0.69 11.61 -54.58
CA TYR A 139 0.83 11.67 -56.03
C TYR A 139 1.86 12.73 -56.41
N ARG A 140 2.96 12.31 -57.03
CA ARG A 140 3.91 13.22 -57.71
C ARG A 140 3.73 13.05 -59.22
N ARG A 141 3.36 14.13 -59.92
CA ARG A 141 3.47 14.20 -61.38
C ARG A 141 4.92 14.43 -61.74
N GLU A 142 5.44 13.54 -62.57
CA GLU A 142 6.65 13.78 -63.35
C GLU A 142 6.18 14.07 -64.77
N ASP A 143 6.38 15.31 -65.21
CA ASP A 143 6.15 15.78 -66.59
C ASP A 143 7.42 15.58 -67.43
#